data_AF-A0A846P9N8-F1
#
_entry.id   AF-A0A846P9N8-F1
#
_cell.length_a   1.000
_cell.length_b   1.000
_cell.length_c   1.000
_cell.angle_alpha   90.00
_cell.angle_beta   90.00
_cell.angle_gamma   90.00
#
_symmetry.space_group_name_H-M   'P 1'
#
loop_
_entity.id
_entity.type
_entity.pdbx_description
1 polymer ?
#
loop_
_entity_poly.entity_id
_entity_poly.type
_entity_poly.pdbx_seq_one_letter_code
_entity_poly.pdbx_strand_id
1 'polypeptide(L)'
;MKVCPTGALKPNAKYGNVRMVDKENCIGCGACYDACPYAPSRAALAADKDYDGEDRSRKCDLCANAPFHWDEAGGGPDGKQACVAVCPVGAIKFTKKIPKQEGDDGYKVDLRDRNWGKLGYPTR
;
A
#
# COMPACT_ATOMS: atom_id res chain seq x y z
N MET A 1 8.97 3.54 13.70
CA MET A 1 7.90 2.95 14.52
C MET A 1 8.57 2.32 15.73
N LYS A 2 8.16 2.63 16.97
CA LYS A 2 8.94 2.26 18.18
C LYS A 2 9.21 0.75 18.31
N VAL A 3 8.36 -0.10 17.74
CA VAL A 3 8.51 -1.58 17.78
C VAL A 3 9.54 -2.14 16.80
N CYS A 4 10.02 -1.37 15.83
CA CYS A 4 11.03 -1.86 14.88
C CYS A 4 12.42 -1.70 15.51
N PRO A 5 13.12 -2.80 15.87
CA PRO A 5 14.38 -2.72 16.62
C PRO A 5 15.51 -2.06 15.83
N THR A 6 15.48 -2.16 14.49
CA THR A 6 16.50 -1.57 13.59
C THR A 6 16.11 -0.20 13.06
N GLY A 7 14.91 0.30 13.36
CA GLY A 7 14.41 1.55 12.79
C GLY A 7 14.09 1.50 11.29
N ALA A 8 14.07 0.31 10.66
CA ALA A 8 13.78 0.14 9.24
C ALA A 8 12.40 0.69 8.81
N LEU A 9 11.39 0.59 9.70
CA LEU A 9 10.07 1.16 9.46
C LEU A 9 10.01 2.63 9.92
N LYS A 10 10.20 3.56 8.98
CA LYS A 10 10.32 5.01 9.23
C LYS A 10 9.53 5.84 8.20
N PRO A 11 9.08 7.06 8.55
CA PRO A 11 8.52 8.00 7.57
C PRO A 11 9.62 8.45 6.60
N ASN A 12 9.27 8.61 5.32
CA ASN A 12 10.14 9.17 4.30
C ASN A 12 9.68 10.60 3.94
N ALA A 13 10.47 11.60 4.33
CA ALA A 13 10.15 13.01 4.10
C ALA A 13 10.06 13.38 2.62
N LYS A 14 10.85 12.72 1.75
CA LYS A 14 10.81 12.94 0.29
C LYS A 14 9.43 12.67 -0.30
N TYR A 15 8.68 11.73 0.29
CA TYR A 15 7.35 11.32 -0.17
C TYR A 15 6.26 11.75 0.82
N GLY A 16 6.36 12.95 1.38
CA GLY A 16 5.30 13.50 2.24
C GLY A 16 5.08 12.70 3.53
N ASN A 17 6.16 12.17 4.13
CA ASN A 17 6.15 11.34 5.33
C ASN A 17 5.42 9.99 5.19
N VAL A 18 5.27 9.48 3.98
CA VAL A 18 4.84 8.09 3.75
C VAL A 18 5.73 7.16 4.56
N ARG A 19 5.13 6.32 5.41
CA ARG A 19 5.87 5.30 6.14
C ARG A 19 6.32 4.21 5.20
N MET A 20 7.62 3.93 5.15
CA MET A 20 8.22 2.92 4.27
C MET A 20 9.04 1.94 5.11
N VAL A 21 9.21 0.73 4.59
CA VAL A 21 10.18 -0.22 5.13
C VAL A 21 11.45 -0.08 4.31
N ASP A 22 12.53 0.28 5.00
CA ASP A 22 13.89 0.22 4.48
C ASP A 22 14.31 -1.26 4.45
N LYS A 23 14.36 -1.84 3.25
CA LYS A 23 14.57 -3.28 3.08
C LYS A 23 15.98 -3.71 3.52
N GLU A 24 16.98 -2.87 3.30
CA GLU A 24 18.37 -3.17 3.67
C GLU A 24 18.53 -3.28 5.19
N ASN A 25 17.79 -2.45 5.94
CA ASN A 25 17.83 -2.46 7.40
C ASN A 25 16.77 -3.38 8.04
N CYS A 26 15.88 -4.00 7.26
CA CYS A 26 14.77 -4.80 7.77
C CYS A 26 15.21 -6.23 8.03
N ILE A 27 15.34 -6.65 9.29
CA ILE A 27 15.80 -8.01 9.67
C ILE A 27 14.70 -9.09 9.68
N GLY A 28 13.54 -8.86 9.07
CA GLY A 28 12.49 -9.90 8.98
C GLY A 28 11.78 -10.28 10.28
N CYS A 29 12.05 -9.62 11.41
CA CYS A 29 11.55 -10.06 12.73
C CYS A 29 10.03 -10.06 12.97
N GLY A 30 9.20 -9.60 12.03
CA GLY A 30 7.73 -9.61 12.17
C GLY A 30 7.12 -8.63 13.19
N ALA A 31 7.88 -7.99 14.08
CA ALA A 31 7.33 -7.14 15.15
C ALA A 31 6.37 -6.02 14.67
N CYS A 32 6.59 -5.48 13.47
CA CYS A 32 5.69 -4.47 12.89
C CYS A 32 4.39 -5.03 12.30
N TYR A 33 4.39 -6.30 11.89
CA TYR A 33 3.21 -7.04 11.45
C TYR A 33 2.31 -7.33 12.65
N ASP A 34 2.88 -7.89 13.73
CA ASP A 34 2.15 -8.26 14.95
C ASP A 34 1.59 -7.05 15.69
N ALA A 35 2.36 -5.95 15.74
CA ALA A 35 1.93 -4.72 16.40
C ALA A 35 0.91 -3.91 15.58
N CYS A 36 0.54 -4.34 14.37
CA CYS A 36 -0.39 -3.58 13.54
C CYS A 36 -1.82 -3.72 14.09
N PRO A 37 -2.49 -2.63 14.50
CA PRO A 37 -3.83 -2.71 15.09
C PRO A 37 -4.94 -2.91 14.05
N TYR A 38 -4.61 -2.98 12.77
CA TYR A 38 -5.56 -3.08 11.67
C TYR A 38 -5.66 -4.52 11.19
N ALA A 39 -6.88 -4.94 10.84
CA ALA A 39 -7.14 -6.22 10.21
C ALA A 39 -7.62 -5.99 8.75
N PRO A 40 -6.97 -6.59 7.74
CA PRO A 40 -5.69 -7.29 7.83
C PRO A 40 -4.54 -6.32 8.16
N SER A 41 -3.41 -6.88 8.62
CA SER A 41 -2.21 -6.08 8.92
C SER A 41 -1.79 -5.26 7.69
N ARG A 42 -1.44 -4.00 7.92
CA ARG A 42 -0.96 -3.09 6.86
C ARG A 42 0.50 -3.32 6.51
N ALA A 43 1.25 -3.95 7.41
CA ALA A 43 2.52 -4.55 7.10
C ALA A 43 2.26 -5.98 6.62
N ALA A 44 3.10 -6.46 5.72
CA ALA A 44 3.20 -7.85 5.34
C ALA A 44 4.62 -8.31 5.70
N LEU A 45 4.77 -9.60 5.99
CA LEU A 45 6.04 -10.27 6.15
C LEU A 45 6.06 -11.43 5.16
N ALA A 46 7.11 -11.51 4.35
CA ALA A 46 7.29 -12.60 3.39
C ALA A 46 8.74 -12.73 2.99
N ALA A 47 9.13 -13.93 2.56
CA ALA A 47 10.41 -14.22 1.94
C ALA A 47 10.67 -13.29 0.76
N ASP A 48 11.84 -12.64 0.75
CA ASP A 48 12.25 -11.73 -0.31
C ASP A 48 13.35 -12.35 -1.17
N LYS A 49 13.06 -12.55 -2.46
CA LYS A 49 14.01 -13.10 -3.42
C LYS A 49 15.27 -12.25 -3.60
N ASP A 50 15.20 -10.95 -3.30
CA ASP A 50 16.34 -10.05 -3.42
C ASP A 50 17.29 -10.18 -2.21
N TYR A 51 16.91 -10.99 -1.21
CA TYR A 51 17.66 -11.24 0.03
C TYR A 51 17.72 -12.73 0.35
N ASP A 52 18.05 -13.56 -0.65
CA ASP A 52 18.24 -15.02 -0.50
C ASP A 52 17.07 -15.78 0.14
N GLY A 53 15.85 -15.23 0.01
CA GLY A 53 14.65 -15.81 0.60
C GLY A 53 14.45 -15.49 2.08
N GLU A 54 15.29 -14.66 2.69
CA GLU A 54 15.04 -14.13 4.03
C GLU A 54 13.75 -13.33 4.08
N ASP A 55 13.02 -13.43 5.19
CA ASP A 55 11.82 -12.66 5.39
C ASP A 55 12.15 -11.16 5.44
N ARG A 56 11.42 -10.36 4.66
CA ARG A 56 11.45 -8.91 4.74
C ARG A 56 10.04 -8.38 4.90
N SER A 57 9.89 -7.36 5.75
CA SER A 57 8.61 -6.69 5.84
C SER A 57 8.38 -5.78 4.64
N ARG A 58 7.14 -5.73 4.18
CA ARG A 58 6.68 -4.82 3.12
C ARG A 58 5.41 -4.14 3.56
N LYS A 59 5.14 -2.95 3.02
CA LYS A 59 3.85 -2.29 3.15
C LYS A 59 3.60 -1.43 1.93
N CYS A 60 2.34 -1.07 1.69
CA CYS A 60 2.01 -0.08 0.66
C CYS A 60 2.79 1.22 0.92
N ASP A 61 3.57 1.64 -0.06
CA ASP A 61 4.44 2.82 -0.02
C ASP A 61 3.98 3.89 -1.03
N LEU A 62 2.72 3.79 -1.47
CA LEU A 62 2.12 4.58 -2.55
C LEU A 62 2.86 4.45 -3.89
N CYS A 63 3.47 3.29 -4.15
CA CYS A 63 4.28 3.04 -5.35
C CYS A 63 5.54 3.91 -5.45
N ALA A 64 5.94 4.58 -4.36
CA ALA A 64 7.07 5.51 -4.38
C ALA A 64 8.41 4.82 -4.68
N ASN A 65 8.56 3.53 -4.34
CA ASN A 65 9.72 2.71 -4.71
C ASN A 65 9.34 1.56 -5.67
N ALA A 66 8.30 1.74 -6.50
CA ALA A 66 7.94 0.73 -7.49
C ALA A 66 9.04 0.63 -8.57
N PRO A 67 9.60 -0.56 -8.82
CA PRO A 67 10.60 -0.76 -9.86
C PRO A 67 9.95 -0.56 -11.24
N PHE A 68 10.70 0.03 -12.19
CA PHE A 68 10.24 0.28 -13.56
C PHE A 68 8.89 1.00 -13.62
N HIS A 69 8.74 2.09 -12.85
CA HIS A 69 7.51 2.87 -12.83
C HIS A 69 7.13 3.34 -14.24
N TRP A 70 5.86 3.18 -14.62
CA TRP A 70 5.36 3.45 -15.98
C TRP A 70 5.02 4.92 -16.25
N ASP A 71 5.32 5.80 -15.30
CA ASP A 71 5.10 7.24 -15.39
C ASP A 71 6.37 7.97 -14.95
N GLU A 72 6.79 8.96 -15.74
CA GLU A 72 8.00 9.74 -15.52
C GLU A 72 7.96 10.55 -14.22
N ALA A 73 6.79 10.98 -13.76
CA ALA A 73 6.63 11.66 -12.49
C ALA A 73 6.85 10.71 -11.28
N GLY A 74 6.88 9.40 -11.52
CA GLY A 74 7.05 8.38 -10.50
C GLY A 74 5.78 8.11 -9.68
N GLY A 75 5.96 7.34 -8.60
CA GLY A 75 4.92 7.07 -7.62
C GLY A 75 4.95 8.05 -6.45
N GLY A 76 4.32 7.65 -5.34
CA GLY A 76 4.21 8.49 -4.13
C GLY A 76 2.93 9.32 -4.10
N PRO A 77 2.76 10.22 -3.12
CA PRO A 77 1.51 10.94 -2.89
C PRO A 77 1.13 11.94 -4.00
N ASP A 78 2.10 12.40 -4.78
CA ASP A 78 1.90 13.35 -5.88
C ASP A 78 2.12 12.70 -7.27
N GLY A 79 2.40 11.39 -7.29
CA GLY A 79 2.60 10.58 -8.50
C GLY A 79 1.41 9.67 -8.82
N LYS A 80 1.64 8.66 -9.67
CA LYS A 80 0.64 7.62 -9.98
C LYS A 80 0.81 6.40 -9.08
N GLN A 81 -0.31 5.82 -8.63
CA GLN A 81 -0.31 4.57 -7.86
C GLN A 81 -0.94 3.46 -8.69
N ALA A 82 -0.30 2.29 -8.73
CA ALA A 82 -0.73 1.15 -9.54
C ALA A 82 -2.19 0.77 -9.26
N CYS A 83 -2.54 0.61 -7.99
CA CYS A 83 -3.88 0.17 -7.58
C CYS A 83 -4.98 1.18 -7.94
N VAL A 84 -4.67 2.48 -7.92
CA VAL A 84 -5.59 3.55 -8.32
C VAL A 84 -5.74 3.55 -9.84
N ALA A 85 -4.64 3.47 -10.57
CA ALA A 85 -4.63 3.56 -12.04
C ALA A 85 -5.25 2.33 -12.72
N VAL A 86 -5.04 1.13 -12.18
CA VAL A 86 -5.47 -0.13 -12.80
C VAL A 86 -6.94 -0.45 -12.55
N CYS A 87 -7.56 0.10 -11.51
CA CYS A 87 -8.90 -0.29 -11.11
C CYS A 87 -9.95 0.22 -12.12
N PRO A 88 -10.61 -0.66 -12.89
CA PRO A 88 -11.51 -0.24 -13.98
C PRO A 88 -12.75 0.48 -13.49
N VAL A 89 -13.20 0.16 -12.26
CA VAL A 89 -14.36 0.78 -11.61
C VAL A 89 -14.00 1.89 -10.63
N GLY A 90 -12.72 2.27 -10.54
CA GLY A 90 -12.29 3.38 -9.68
C GLY A 90 -12.56 3.17 -8.18
N ALA A 91 -12.49 1.93 -7.70
CA ALA A 91 -12.76 1.58 -6.30
C ALA A 91 -11.76 2.19 -5.31
N ILE A 92 -10.54 2.50 -5.77
CA ILE A 92 -9.44 2.96 -4.92
C ILE A 92 -9.09 4.40 -5.30
N LYS A 93 -8.99 5.27 -4.30
CA LYS A 93 -8.59 6.67 -4.46
C LYS A 93 -7.60 7.08 -3.36
N PHE A 94 -6.56 7.82 -3.75
CA PHE A 94 -5.67 8.46 -2.79
C PHE A 94 -6.27 9.78 -2.25
N THR A 95 -6.14 10.01 -0.94
CA THR A 95 -6.55 11.25 -0.26
C THR A 95 -5.51 11.67 0.76
N LYS A 96 -5.24 12.97 0.85
CA LYS A 96 -4.38 13.58 1.89
C LYS A 96 -5.13 13.79 3.22
N LYS A 97 -6.47 13.73 3.19
CA LYS A 97 -7.32 13.77 4.39
C LYS A 97 -7.62 12.34 4.83
N ILE A 98 -7.32 12.02 6.08
CA ILE A 98 -7.62 10.70 6.66
C ILE A 98 -9.15 10.52 6.69
N PRO A 99 -9.71 9.54 5.99
CA PRO A 99 -11.13 9.26 6.05
C PRO A 99 -11.48 8.60 7.40
N LYS A 100 -12.77 8.58 7.77
CA LYS A 100 -13.26 7.85 8.95
C LYS A 100 -12.70 6.42 8.92
N GLN A 101 -12.01 6.02 9.99
CA GLN A 101 -11.37 4.70 10.11
C GLN A 101 -12.23 3.72 10.94
N GLU A 102 -13.45 4.12 11.29
CA GLU A 102 -14.39 3.34 12.09
C GLU A 102 -15.46 2.69 11.20
N GLY A 103 -15.59 1.37 11.29
CA GLY A 103 -16.54 0.57 10.51
C GLY A 103 -16.13 0.35 9.04
N ASP A 104 -17.07 -0.16 8.26
CA ASP A 104 -16.89 -0.47 6.82
C ASP A 104 -17.53 0.59 5.91
N ASP A 105 -17.88 1.76 6.48
CA ASP A 105 -18.52 2.85 5.77
C ASP A 105 -17.60 3.31 4.62
N GLY A 106 -18.02 3.05 3.37
CA GLY A 106 -17.22 3.30 2.16
C GLY A 106 -16.55 2.07 1.54
N TYR A 107 -16.48 0.94 2.25
CA TYR A 107 -16.06 -0.35 1.69
C TYR A 107 -17.24 -1.15 1.12
N LYS A 108 -18.45 -0.97 1.65
CA LYS A 108 -19.68 -1.60 1.15
C LYS A 108 -20.40 -0.67 0.17
N VAL A 109 -19.93 -0.67 -1.08
CA VAL A 109 -20.51 0.12 -2.17
C VAL A 109 -20.84 -0.78 -3.36
N ASP A 110 -21.81 -0.39 -4.18
CA ASP A 110 -22.07 -1.09 -5.44
C ASP A 110 -21.32 -0.42 -6.59
N LEU A 111 -20.43 -1.18 -7.19
CA LEU A 111 -19.57 -0.77 -8.30
C LEU A 111 -20.06 -1.28 -9.66
N ARG A 112 -21.27 -1.86 -9.75
CA ARG A 112 -21.91 -2.34 -10.99
C ARG A 112 -22.44 -1.20 -11.86
N ASP A 113 -21.57 -0.22 -12.11
CA ASP A 113 -21.84 0.94 -12.93
C ASP A 113 -21.50 0.68 -14.42
N ARG A 114 -21.46 1.74 -15.22
CA ARG A 114 -21.09 1.67 -16.64
C ARG A 114 -19.70 1.03 -16.88
N ASN A 115 -18.76 1.21 -15.97
CA ASN A 115 -17.41 0.67 -16.11
C ASN A 115 -17.41 -0.83 -15.83
N TRP A 116 -18.24 -1.30 -14.91
CA TRP A 116 -18.49 -2.74 -14.71
C TRP A 116 -19.10 -3.38 -15.96
N GLY A 117 -20.06 -2.70 -16.60
CA GLY A 117 -20.64 -3.15 -17.87
C GLY A 117 -19.61 -3.25 -19.01
N LYS A 118 -18.64 -2.32 -19.07
CA LYS A 118 -17.53 -2.39 -20.05
C LYS A 118 -16.61 -3.60 -19.88
N LEU A 119 -16.61 -4.23 -18.70
CA LEU A 119 -15.89 -5.49 -18.47
C LEU A 119 -16.67 -6.73 -18.95
N GLY A 120 -17.89 -6.54 -19.48
CA GLY A 120 -18.75 -7.63 -19.96
C GLY A 120 -19.63 -8.26 -18.89
N TYR A 121 -19.71 -7.65 -17.70
CA TYR A 121 -20.57 -8.14 -16.62
C TYR A 121 -21.94 -7.46 -16.60
N PRO A 122 -22.98 -8.14 -16.04
CA PRO A 122 -24.29 -7.53 -15.87
C PRO A 122 -24.22 -6.27 -15.02
N THR A 123 -24.79 -5.19 -15.54
CA THR A 123 -25.13 -4.00 -14.76
C THR A 123 -26.46 -4.22 -14.04
N ARG A 124 -26.78 -3.35 -13.07
CA ARG A 124 -28.09 -3.33 -12.42
C ARG A 124 -29.22 -3.09 -13.44
#